data_AF-Q48853-F1
#
_entry.id   AF-Q48853-F1
#
_cell.length_a   1.000
_cell.length_b   1.000
_cell.length_c   1.000
_cell.angle_alpha   90.00
_cell.angle_beta   90.00
_cell.angle_gamma   90.00
#
_symmetry.space_group_name_H-M   'P 1'
#
loop_
_entity.id
_entity.type
_entity.pdbx_description
1 polymer ?
#
loop_
_entity_poly.entity_id
_entity_poly.type
_entity_poly.pdbx_seq_one_letter_code
_entity_poly.pdbx_strand_id
1 'polypeptide(L)'
;MEEQDFIKRQIKSFAQGIGSIINVGHANNGVEIMLPAEQGQNLPFQDTLLRYLNMKHYKEGFIHLLKLESKMSQFDFNQLGIWYVYELNKIPSQLLIKDGLTENDISTLIHRLNQTPSDNKEMGK
;
A
#
# COMPACT_ATOMS: atom_id res chain seq x y z
N MET A 1 -9.32 -22.12 -1.57
CA MET A 1 -10.35 -21.31 -0.87
C MET A 1 -9.69 -20.51 0.25
N GLU A 2 -8.76 -21.11 1.00
CA GLU A 2 -8.02 -20.48 2.11
C GLU A 2 -7.17 -19.25 1.70
N GLU A 3 -6.44 -19.33 0.60
CA GLU A 3 -5.57 -18.23 0.12
C GLU A 3 -6.35 -16.94 -0.24
N GLN A 4 -7.52 -17.09 -0.87
CA GLN A 4 -8.39 -15.96 -1.23
C GLN A 4 -8.88 -15.18 -0.02
N ASP A 5 -9.24 -15.94 1.01
CA ASP A 5 -9.70 -15.45 2.29
C ASP A 5 -8.58 -14.77 3.06
N PHE A 6 -7.36 -15.32 3.00
CA PHE A 6 -6.20 -14.74 3.66
C PHE A 6 -5.82 -13.39 3.05
N ILE A 7 -5.66 -13.31 1.72
CA ILE A 7 -5.31 -12.05 1.03
C ILE A 7 -6.31 -10.95 1.39
N LYS A 8 -7.61 -11.25 1.35
CA LYS A 8 -8.64 -10.28 1.72
C LYS A 8 -8.57 -9.89 3.20
N ARG A 9 -8.37 -10.86 4.10
CA ARG A 9 -8.25 -10.59 5.53
C ARG A 9 -7.04 -9.71 5.84
N GLN A 10 -5.88 -9.98 5.26
CA GLN A 10 -4.67 -9.18 5.48
C GLN A 10 -4.83 -7.74 4.96
N ILE A 11 -5.32 -7.58 3.72
CA ILE A 11 -5.58 -6.26 3.13
C ILE A 11 -6.59 -5.49 3.99
N LYS A 12 -7.66 -6.15 4.45
CA LYS A 12 -8.69 -5.53 5.29
C LYS A 12 -8.15 -5.16 6.67
N SER A 13 -7.40 -6.04 7.33
CA SER A 13 -6.78 -5.77 8.64
C SER A 13 -5.81 -4.60 8.57
N PHE A 14 -5.01 -4.52 7.51
CA PHE A 14 -4.11 -3.39 7.28
C PHE A 14 -4.88 -2.09 7.05
N ALA A 15 -5.91 -2.10 6.19
CA ALA A 15 -6.76 -0.94 5.95
C ALA A 15 -7.50 -0.47 7.22
N GLN A 16 -7.93 -1.39 8.09
CA GLN A 16 -8.54 -1.06 9.38
C GLN A 16 -7.53 -0.50 10.39
N GLY A 17 -6.31 -1.05 10.44
CA GLY A 17 -5.22 -0.54 11.27
C GLY A 17 -4.83 0.88 10.87
N ILE A 18 -4.72 1.15 9.58
CA ILE A 18 -4.51 2.49 9.04
C ILE A 18 -5.68 3.42 9.34
N GLY A 19 -6.92 2.99 9.10
CA GLY A 19 -8.11 3.78 9.43
C GLY A 19 -8.16 4.20 10.91
N SER A 20 -7.64 3.34 11.81
CA SER A 20 -7.52 3.65 13.23
C SER A 20 -6.42 4.68 13.53
N ILE A 21 -5.28 4.62 12.83
CA ILE A 21 -4.20 5.62 12.93
C ILE A 21 -4.66 6.97 12.37
N ILE A 22 -5.40 6.98 11.26
CA ILE A 22 -5.99 8.19 10.66
C ILE A 22 -6.98 8.85 11.62
N ASN A 23 -7.84 8.08 12.27
CA ASN A 23 -8.86 8.62 13.18
C ASN A 23 -8.27 9.19 14.48
N VAL A 24 -7.08 8.72 14.91
CA VAL A 24 -6.35 9.27 16.05
C VAL A 24 -5.52 10.51 15.67
N GLY A 25 -5.19 10.68 14.39
CA GLY A 25 -4.43 11.82 13.85
C GLY A 25 -5.21 13.13 13.70
N HIS A 26 -6.53 13.12 13.90
CA HIS A 26 -7.37 14.32 13.80
C HIS A 26 -7.20 15.33 14.97
N ALA A 27 -6.17 15.14 15.81
CA ALA A 27 -5.68 16.12 16.76
C ALA A 27 -4.25 16.54 16.38
N ASN A 28 -4.14 17.56 15.53
CA ASN A 28 -3.04 18.53 15.48
C ASN A 28 -1.69 18.19 14.82
N ASN A 29 -1.45 17.04 14.18
CA ASN A 29 -0.28 16.82 13.27
C ASN A 29 -0.33 15.44 12.57
N GLY A 30 -1.53 14.96 12.23
CA GLY A 30 -1.74 13.61 11.68
C GLY A 30 -1.37 13.50 10.21
N VAL A 31 -0.76 12.38 9.84
CA VAL A 31 -0.57 11.96 8.45
C VAL A 31 -1.95 11.88 7.79
N GLU A 32 -2.36 12.94 7.10
CA GLU A 32 -3.46 12.89 6.16
C GLU A 32 -3.06 11.86 5.11
N ILE A 33 -3.71 10.71 5.13
CA ILE A 33 -3.74 9.88 3.94
C ILE A 33 -4.62 10.63 2.98
N MET A 34 -3.99 11.44 2.15
CA MET A 34 -4.63 12.16 1.08
C MET A 34 -5.07 11.08 0.08
N LEU A 35 -6.21 10.45 0.35
CA LEU A 35 -6.92 9.65 -0.63
C LEU A 35 -7.16 10.63 -1.79
N PRO A 36 -6.59 10.40 -2.99
CA PRO A 36 -6.38 11.42 -4.01
C PRO A 36 -7.66 11.99 -4.64
N ALA A 37 -8.83 11.66 -4.10
CA ALA A 37 -10.09 12.27 -4.49
C ALA A 37 -10.27 13.70 -3.95
N GLU A 38 -9.66 14.08 -2.82
CA GLU A 38 -10.00 15.36 -2.17
C GLU A 38 -9.11 16.55 -2.56
N GLN A 39 -7.91 16.34 -3.12
CA GLN A 39 -7.00 17.46 -3.45
C GLN A 39 -6.29 17.36 -4.79
N GLY A 40 -6.89 16.81 -5.86
CA GLY A 40 -6.49 17.11 -7.25
C GLY A 40 -5.04 16.86 -7.70
N GLN A 41 -4.17 16.36 -6.82
CA GLN A 41 -2.78 16.02 -7.09
C GLN A 41 -2.65 14.50 -7.02
N ASN A 42 -2.35 13.89 -8.16
CA ASN A 42 -1.96 12.49 -8.20
C ASN A 42 -0.63 12.33 -7.47
N LEU A 43 -0.52 11.31 -6.62
CA LEU A 43 0.74 10.88 -6.04
C LEU A 43 1.74 10.54 -7.16
N PRO A 44 3.05 10.73 -6.92
CA PRO A 44 4.06 10.36 -7.91
C PRO A 44 3.91 8.88 -8.28
N PHE A 45 3.93 8.57 -9.58
CA PHE A 45 3.75 7.23 -10.16
C PHE A 45 2.39 6.56 -9.94
N GLN A 46 1.41 7.25 -9.33
CA GLN A 46 0.05 6.73 -9.15
C GLN A 46 -0.61 6.36 -10.47
N ASP A 47 -0.48 7.21 -11.50
CA ASP A 47 -1.04 6.95 -12.84
C ASP A 47 -0.46 5.67 -13.46
N THR A 48 0.82 5.40 -13.24
CA THR A 48 1.47 4.16 -13.70
C THR A 48 0.91 2.94 -12.99
N LEU A 49 0.73 3.00 -11.67
CA LEU A 49 0.10 1.91 -10.92
C LEU A 49 -1.38 1.73 -11.28
N LEU A 50 -2.10 2.83 -11.52
CA LEU A 50 -3.48 2.80 -11.99
C LEU A 50 -3.61 2.12 -13.36
N ARG A 51 -2.66 2.35 -14.27
CA ARG A 51 -2.59 1.60 -15.53
C ARG A 51 -2.46 0.09 -15.31
N TYR A 52 -1.57 -0.34 -14.42
CA TYR A 52 -1.44 -1.77 -14.07
C TYR A 52 -2.74 -2.35 -13.49
N LEU A 53 -3.42 -1.61 -12.61
CA LEU A 53 -4.71 -2.00 -12.05
C LEU A 53 -5.79 -2.13 -13.14
N ASN A 54 -5.88 -1.16 -14.04
CA ASN A 54 -6.85 -1.16 -15.15
C ASN A 54 -6.58 -2.28 -16.17
N MET A 55 -5.31 -2.57 -16.43
CA MET A 55 -4.89 -3.69 -17.28
C MET A 55 -5.03 -5.05 -16.59
N LYS A 56 -5.36 -5.08 -15.29
CA LYS A 56 -5.44 -6.28 -14.45
C LYS A 56 -4.10 -6.99 -14.23
N HIS A 57 -3.00 -6.26 -14.43
CA HIS A 57 -1.63 -6.72 -14.21
C HIS A 57 -1.20 -6.38 -12.77
N TYR A 58 -1.90 -6.94 -11.79
CA TYR A 58 -1.75 -6.62 -10.38
C TYR A 58 -0.36 -6.99 -9.84
N LYS A 59 0.20 -8.12 -10.27
CA LYS A 59 1.50 -8.64 -9.84
C LYS A 59 2.62 -7.76 -10.38
N GLU A 60 2.53 -7.35 -11.64
CA GLU A 60 3.48 -6.40 -12.22
C GLU A 60 3.40 -5.03 -11.55
N GLY A 61 2.19 -4.53 -11.29
CA GLY A 61 1.97 -3.30 -10.53
C GLY A 61 2.57 -3.36 -9.12
N PHE A 62 2.42 -4.50 -8.43
CA PHE A 62 3.03 -4.75 -7.13
C PHE A 62 4.56 -4.72 -7.18
N ILE A 63 5.18 -5.43 -8.13
CA ILE A 63 6.63 -5.42 -8.32
C ILE A 63 7.11 -3.99 -8.64
N HIS A 64 6.35 -3.26 -9.45
CA HIS A 64 6.68 -1.88 -9.80
C HIS A 64 6.64 -0.98 -8.57
N LEU A 65 5.60 -1.08 -7.74
CA LEU A 65 5.51 -0.38 -6.47
C LEU A 65 6.73 -0.64 -5.58
N LEU A 66 7.14 -1.90 -5.39
CA LEU A 66 8.33 -2.21 -4.58
C LEU A 66 9.63 -1.58 -5.13
N LYS A 67 9.76 -1.45 -6.45
CA LYS A 67 10.92 -0.77 -7.07
C LYS A 67 10.90 0.74 -6.87
N LEU A 68 9.75 1.32 -6.55
CA LEU A 68 9.63 2.75 -6.29
C LEU A 68 10.13 3.13 -4.90
N GLU A 69 10.16 2.20 -3.94
CA GLU A 69 10.65 2.42 -2.58
C GLU A 69 12.04 3.07 -2.54
N SER A 70 12.96 2.63 -3.41
CA SER A 70 14.32 3.20 -3.50
C SER A 70 14.44 4.45 -4.38
N LYS A 71 13.34 4.92 -4.96
CA LYS A 71 13.29 6.04 -5.93
C LYS A 71 12.52 7.25 -5.42
N MET A 72 11.91 7.17 -4.24
CA MET A 72 11.14 8.24 -3.63
C MET A 72 11.35 8.26 -2.12
N SER A 73 10.84 9.31 -1.47
CA SER A 73 10.85 9.39 -0.01
C SER A 73 9.99 8.28 0.59
N GLN A 74 10.37 7.78 1.78
CA GLN A 74 9.56 6.80 2.50
C GLN A 74 8.11 7.26 2.72
N PHE A 75 7.92 8.57 2.94
CA PHE A 75 6.60 9.17 3.08
C PHE A 75 5.74 8.98 1.81
N ASP A 76 6.28 9.33 0.64
CA ASP A 76 5.59 9.19 -0.66
C ASP A 76 5.33 7.71 -0.98
N PHE A 77 6.30 6.84 -0.70
CA PHE A 77 6.14 5.39 -0.88
C PHE A 77 5.03 4.83 0.00
N ASN A 78 4.97 5.24 1.27
CA ASN A 78 3.92 4.81 2.18
C ASN A 78 2.54 5.29 1.72
N GLN A 79 2.40 6.55 1.33
CA GLN A 79 1.15 7.09 0.78
C GLN A 79 0.70 6.33 -0.47
N LEU A 80 1.62 6.12 -1.43
CA LEU A 80 1.35 5.40 -2.66
C LEU A 80 1.01 3.93 -2.42
N GLY A 81 1.71 3.27 -1.50
CA GLY A 81 1.47 1.87 -1.16
C GLY A 81 0.16 1.66 -0.40
N ILE A 82 -0.20 2.57 0.50
CA ILE A 82 -1.50 2.54 1.17
C ILE A 82 -2.64 2.72 0.16
N TRP A 83 -2.52 3.70 -0.74
CA TRP A 83 -3.46 3.87 -1.84
C TRP A 83 -3.55 2.60 -2.71
N TYR A 84 -2.42 1.99 -3.06
CA TYR A 84 -2.39 0.78 -3.87
C TYR A 84 -3.08 -0.40 -3.18
N VAL A 85 -2.85 -0.60 -1.88
CA VAL A 85 -3.53 -1.64 -1.09
C VAL A 85 -5.05 -1.37 -1.02
N TYR A 86 -5.45 -0.10 -0.88
CA TYR A 86 -6.85 0.30 -0.92
C TYR A 86 -7.52 -0.06 -2.26
N GLU A 87 -6.85 0.18 -3.39
CA GLU A 87 -7.35 -0.23 -4.72
C GLU A 87 -7.41 -1.75 -4.88
N LEU A 88 -6.38 -2.48 -4.43
CA LEU A 88 -6.41 -3.95 -4.41
C LEU A 88 -7.56 -4.51 -3.56
N ASN A 89 -7.95 -3.81 -2.50
CA ASN A 89 -9.08 -4.22 -1.66
C ASN A 89 -10.43 -4.18 -2.40
N LYS A 90 -10.56 -3.37 -3.46
CA LYS A 90 -11.77 -3.31 -4.28
C LYS A 90 -11.84 -4.47 -5.29
N ILE A 91 -10.71 -5.10 -5.59
CA ILE A 91 -10.61 -6.17 -6.60
C ILE A 91 -10.92 -7.54 -5.95
N PRO A 92 -11.71 -8.43 -6.58
CA PRO A 92 -11.92 -9.79 -6.11
C PRO A 92 -10.60 -10.56 -5.97
N SER A 93 -10.36 -11.23 -4.83
CA SER A 93 -9.11 -11.98 -4.59
C SER A 93 -8.85 -13.07 -5.61
N GLN A 94 -9.89 -13.65 -6.20
CA GLN A 94 -9.79 -14.58 -7.33
C GLN A 94 -9.01 -14.00 -8.50
N LEU A 95 -9.19 -12.71 -8.81
CA LEU A 95 -8.49 -12.06 -9.91
C LEU A 95 -7.04 -11.73 -9.54
N LEU A 96 -6.78 -11.39 -8.27
CA LEU A 96 -5.43 -11.16 -7.77
C LEU A 96 -4.59 -12.44 -7.86
N ILE A 97 -5.14 -13.57 -7.39
CA ILE A 97 -4.46 -14.87 -7.43
C ILE A 97 -4.29 -15.35 -8.86
N LYS A 98 -5.30 -15.18 -9.72
CA LYS A 98 -5.21 -15.56 -11.14
C LYS A 98 -4.06 -14.85 -11.87
N ASP A 99 -3.76 -13.61 -11.47
CA ASP A 99 -2.64 -12.84 -11.99
C ASP A 99 -1.28 -13.19 -11.35
N GLY A 100 -1.27 -14.09 -10.35
CA GLY A 100 -0.05 -14.57 -9.69
C GLY A 100 0.36 -13.77 -8.45
N LEU A 101 -0.57 -13.00 -7.87
CA LEU A 101 -0.38 -12.31 -6.61
C LEU A 101 -0.65 -13.27 -5.45
N THR A 102 0.34 -13.44 -4.57
CA THR A 102 0.32 -14.44 -3.49
C THR A 102 0.13 -13.81 -2.12
N GLU A 103 -0.17 -14.64 -1.12
CA GLU A 103 -0.19 -14.24 0.29
C GLU A 103 1.13 -13.59 0.72
N ASN A 104 2.26 -14.16 0.29
CA ASN A 104 3.59 -13.67 0.63
C ASN A 104 3.87 -12.28 0.04
N ASP A 105 3.36 -11.99 -1.17
CA ASP A 105 3.49 -10.65 -1.78
C ASP A 105 2.76 -9.59 -0.95
N ILE A 106 1.51 -9.88 -0.58
CA ILE A 106 0.69 -8.98 0.23
C ILE A 106 1.29 -8.80 1.62
N SER A 107 1.75 -9.89 2.24
CA SER A 107 2.40 -9.84 3.55
C SER A 107 3.70 -9.02 3.50
N THR A 108 4.49 -9.17 2.43
CA THR A 108 5.69 -8.36 2.19
C THR A 108 5.35 -6.88 2.05
N LEU A 109 4.31 -6.54 1.28
CA LEU A 109 3.87 -5.16 1.12
C LEU A 109 3.48 -4.55 2.45
N ILE A 110 2.61 -5.23 3.20
CA ILE A 110 2.12 -4.79 4.49
C ILE A 110 3.27 -4.63 5.48
N HIS A 111 4.24 -5.56 5.48
CA HIS A 111 5.42 -5.45 6.32
C HIS A 111 6.22 -4.18 6.00
N ARG A 112 6.50 -3.90 4.72
CA ARG A 112 7.23 -2.69 4.30
C ARG A 112 6.48 -1.40 4.63
N LEU A 113 5.16 -1.39 4.48
CA LEU A 113 4.35 -0.22 4.83
C LEU A 113 4.22 0.01 6.34
N ASN A 114 4.28 -1.07 7.13
CA ASN A 114 4.31 -1.00 8.60
C ASN A 114 5.70 -0.69 9.17
N GLN A 115 6.75 -0.74 8.34
CA GLN A 115 8.03 -0.12 8.69
C GLN A 115 7.85 1.40 8.62
N THR A 116 7.20 1.96 9.65
CA THR A 116 7.40 3.35 10.04
C THR A 116 8.90 3.60 10.18
N PRO A 117 9.41 4.82 9.91
CA PRO A 117 10.81 5.13 10.17
C PRO A 117 11.08 4.98 11.67
N SER A 118 11.47 3.78 12.08
CA SER A 118 12.16 3.56 13.34
C SER A 118 13.57 4.08 13.14
N ASP A 119 13.75 5.30 13.63
CA ASP A 119 14.95 5.72 14.35
C ASP A 119 16.25 5.82 13.52
N ASN A 120 16.59 7.06 13.18
CA ASN A 120 17.96 7.52 13.26
C ASN A 120 18.52 7.23 14.67
N LYS A 121 19.11 6.05 14.88
CA LYS A 121 19.96 5.67 16.02
C LYS A 121 20.34 4.20 15.79
N GLU A 122 21.58 3.75 15.73
CA GLU A 122 22.88 4.29 16.07
C GLU A 122 23.88 3.50 15.23
N MET A 123 24.71 4.14 14.41
CA MET A 123 26.07 3.65 14.14
C MET A 123 26.99 4.85 13.96
N GLY A 124 27.09 5.63 15.04
CA GLY A 124 28.38 6.19 15.40
C GLY A 124 29.13 5.11 16.17
N LYS A 125 30.11 4.49 15.52
CA LYS A 125 31.42 4.13 16.10
C LYS A 125 32.45 4.10 14.97
#